data_AF-A0A4P9ZIE1-F1
#
_entry.id   AF-A0A4P9ZIE1-F1
#
_cell.length_a   1.000
_cell.length_b   1.000
_cell.length_c   1.000
_cell.angle_alpha   90.00
_cell.angle_beta   90.00
_cell.angle_gamma   90.00
#
_symmetry.space_group_name_H-M   'P 1'
#
loop_
_entity.id
_entity.type
_entity.pdbx_description
1 polymer ?
#
loop_
_entity_poly.entity_id
_entity_poly.type
_entity_poly.pdbx_seq_one_letter_code
_entity_poly.pdbx_strand_id
1 'polypeptide(L)'
;MRQTHDRRKPFRGKQRHKNFREFKNQEIKRSLVHRARLRKNYFKLLVKEGVDAQELSPKKEAASGSEEEEEVDENDEEAGEGEEVERVLSAVRRADPLPDQKTAGKLAKQEQRKKPVNLQERARLARERQEERRRQELEKVREKRALIEQSRRDREKKKSSLSQRTKRGQPVMGPRINDLLDKIRKSS
;
A
#
# COMPACT_ATOMS: atom_id res chain seq x y z
N MET A 1 18.58 -10.97 -38.79
CA MET A 1 17.23 -10.55 -38.33
C MET A 1 17.35 -9.90 -36.95
N ARG A 2 16.74 -8.72 -36.75
CA ARG A 2 16.92 -7.84 -35.58
C ARG A 2 16.26 -8.42 -34.32
N GLN A 3 16.99 -8.51 -33.20
CA GLN A 3 16.42 -8.84 -31.90
C GLN A 3 15.87 -7.58 -31.23
N THR A 4 14.57 -7.54 -30.96
CA THR A 4 13.91 -6.48 -30.22
C THR A 4 14.15 -6.69 -28.72
N HIS A 5 14.90 -5.77 -28.10
CA HIS A 5 15.12 -5.79 -26.66
C HIS A 5 13.81 -5.50 -25.92
N ASP A 6 13.42 -6.43 -25.07
CA ASP A 6 12.25 -6.37 -24.21
C ASP A 6 12.51 -5.32 -23.09
N ARG A 7 12.28 -4.04 -23.42
CA ARG A 7 12.43 -2.90 -22.52
C ARG A 7 11.33 -2.90 -21.48
N ARG A 8 11.45 -3.74 -20.45
CA ARG A 8 10.58 -3.63 -19.28
C ARG A 8 10.80 -2.26 -18.63
N LYS A 9 9.75 -1.43 -18.68
CA LYS A 9 9.76 -0.08 -18.12
C LYS A 9 10.09 -0.16 -16.63
N PRO A 10 10.99 0.68 -16.10
CA PRO A 10 11.31 0.69 -14.68
C PRO A 10 10.04 0.98 -13.87
N PHE A 11 9.89 0.29 -12.73
CA PHE A 11 8.76 0.44 -11.82
C PHE A 11 8.73 1.86 -11.26
N ARG A 12 7.94 2.73 -11.88
CA ARG A 12 7.62 4.04 -11.32
C ARG A 12 6.63 3.81 -10.19
N GLY A 13 7.10 4.00 -8.95
CA GLY A 13 6.23 3.94 -7.77
C GLY A 13 4.98 4.81 -7.98
N LYS A 14 3.85 4.38 -7.41
CA LYS A 14 2.58 5.11 -7.50
C LYS A 14 2.81 6.54 -7.00
N GLN A 15 2.62 7.52 -7.87
CA GLN A 15 2.73 8.94 -7.52
C GLN A 15 1.74 9.22 -6.39
N ARG A 16 2.19 9.85 -5.31
CA ARG A 16 1.29 10.28 -4.24
C ARG A 16 0.35 11.31 -4.85
N HIS A 17 -0.95 11.06 -4.77
CA HIS A 17 -1.95 11.97 -5.29
C HIS A 17 -1.90 13.27 -4.49
N LYS A 18 -1.74 14.40 -5.19
CA LYS A 18 -1.68 15.73 -4.57
C LYS A 18 -2.97 16.02 -3.78
N ASN A 19 -4.11 15.60 -4.33
CA ASN A 19 -5.42 15.73 -3.69
C ASN A 19 -5.99 14.35 -3.34
N PHE A 20 -5.94 13.99 -2.04
CA PHE A 20 -6.46 12.70 -1.56
C PHE A 20 -7.98 12.54 -1.80
N ARG A 21 -8.74 13.63 -1.75
CA ARG A 21 -10.19 13.63 -1.94
C ARG A 21 -10.57 13.24 -3.37
N GLU A 22 -9.97 13.90 -4.36
CA GLU A 22 -10.19 13.58 -5.77
C GLU A 22 -9.73 12.17 -6.12
N PHE A 23 -8.59 11.74 -5.59
CA PHE A 23 -8.11 10.37 -5.81
C PHE A 23 -9.09 9.33 -5.27
N LYS A 24 -9.58 9.50 -4.04
CA LYS A 24 -10.61 8.62 -3.48
C LYS A 24 -11.89 8.65 -4.31
N ASN A 25 -12.31 9.82 -4.78
CA ASN A 25 -13.48 9.94 -5.66
C ASN A 25 -13.29 9.17 -6.97
N GLN A 26 -12.11 9.25 -7.58
CA GLN A 26 -11.77 8.46 -8.78
C GLN A 26 -11.74 6.95 -8.48
N GLU A 27 -11.20 6.55 -7.34
CA GLU A 27 -11.16 5.15 -6.92
C GLU A 27 -12.57 4.60 -6.68
N ILE A 28 -13.44 5.36 -6.01
CA ILE A 28 -14.86 5.05 -5.82
C ILE A 28 -15.54 4.88 -7.17
N LYS A 29 -15.42 5.86 -8.09
CA LYS A 29 -15.99 5.78 -9.44
C LYS A 29 -15.52 4.53 -10.19
N ARG A 30 -14.22 4.23 -10.16
CA ARG A 30 -13.64 3.02 -10.79
C ARG A 30 -14.23 1.75 -10.18
N SER A 31 -14.35 1.68 -8.85
CA SER A 31 -14.90 0.53 -8.15
C SER A 31 -16.38 0.29 -8.49
N LEU A 32 -17.18 1.36 -8.58
CA LEU A 32 -18.59 1.30 -8.95
C LEU A 32 -18.79 0.81 -10.38
N VAL A 33 -18.02 1.36 -11.33
CA VAL A 33 -18.05 0.92 -12.73
C VAL A 33 -17.62 -0.54 -12.86
N HIS A 34 -16.58 -0.96 -12.15
CA HIS A 34 -16.15 -2.36 -12.16
C HIS A 34 -17.23 -3.29 -11.61
N ARG A 35 -17.87 -2.93 -10.49
CA ARG A 35 -18.97 -3.68 -9.89
C ARG A 35 -20.17 -3.79 -10.85
N ALA A 36 -20.55 -2.70 -11.50
CA ALA A 36 -21.62 -2.70 -12.48
C ALA A 36 -21.31 -3.63 -13.67
N ARG A 37 -20.06 -3.61 -14.15
CA ARG A 37 -19.60 -4.50 -15.23
C ARG A 37 -19.61 -5.97 -14.80
N LEU A 38 -19.19 -6.28 -13.58
CA LEU A 38 -19.26 -7.65 -13.04
C LEU A 38 -20.71 -8.13 -12.93
N ARG A 39 -21.62 -7.29 -12.40
CA ARG A 39 -23.05 -7.60 -12.35
C ARG A 39 -23.61 -7.90 -13.74
N LYS A 40 -23.33 -7.04 -14.73
CA LYS A 40 -23.76 -7.25 -16.12
C LYS A 40 -23.21 -8.55 -16.71
N ASN A 41 -21.95 -8.88 -16.45
CA ASN A 41 -21.35 -10.14 -16.92
C ASN A 41 -21.98 -11.37 -16.24
N TYR A 42 -22.28 -11.27 -14.95
CA TYR A 42 -22.93 -12.33 -14.20
C TYR A 42 -24.35 -12.60 -14.74
N PHE A 43 -25.16 -11.55 -14.94
CA PHE A 43 -26.49 -11.73 -15.56
C PHE A 43 -26.42 -12.34 -16.96
N LYS A 44 -25.40 -11.99 -17.77
CA LYS A 44 -25.18 -12.63 -19.06
C LYS A 44 -24.84 -14.12 -18.97
N LEU A 45 -24.16 -14.55 -17.91
CA LEU A 45 -23.86 -15.98 -17.68
C LEU A 45 -25.11 -16.73 -17.23
N LEU A 46 -25.89 -16.17 -16.30
CA LEU A 46 -27.16 -16.77 -15.86
C LEU A 46 -28.14 -16.98 -17.04
N VAL A 47 -28.27 -15.98 -17.90
CA VAL A 47 -29.10 -16.07 -19.13
C VAL A 47 -28.60 -17.20 -20.05
N LYS A 48 -27.27 -17.42 -20.13
CA LYS A 48 -26.70 -18.52 -20.92
C LYS A 48 -26.90 -19.89 -20.28
N GLU A 49 -26.98 -19.95 -18.96
CA GLU A 49 -27.22 -21.18 -18.19
C GLU A 49 -28.71 -21.55 -18.13
N GLY A 50 -29.58 -20.74 -18.76
CA GLY A 50 -31.03 -20.98 -18.79
C GLY A 50 -31.73 -20.69 -17.46
N VAL A 51 -31.05 -20.01 -16.54
CA VAL A 51 -31.66 -19.53 -15.30
C VAL A 51 -32.24 -18.15 -15.57
N ASP A 52 -33.57 -18.07 -15.64
CA ASP A 52 -34.26 -16.81 -15.90
C ASP A 52 -33.96 -15.80 -14.79
N ALA A 53 -33.26 -14.73 -15.18
CA ALA A 53 -32.79 -13.67 -14.29
C ALA A 53 -33.92 -12.89 -13.58
N GLN A 54 -35.19 -13.17 -13.90
CA GLN A 54 -36.36 -12.51 -13.32
C GLN A 54 -36.63 -12.95 -11.88
N GLU A 55 -36.24 -14.16 -11.47
CA GLU A 55 -36.48 -14.65 -10.09
C GLU A 55 -35.52 -14.10 -9.04
N LEU A 56 -34.42 -13.43 -9.47
CA LEU A 56 -33.36 -12.91 -8.60
C LEU A 56 -33.23 -11.39 -8.60
N SER A 57 -34.10 -10.68 -9.33
CA SER A 57 -34.20 -9.23 -9.15
C SER A 57 -34.74 -8.96 -7.74
N PRO A 58 -34.10 -8.12 -6.91
CA PRO A 58 -34.71 -7.72 -5.65
C PRO A 58 -36.04 -7.06 -6.01
N LYS A 59 -37.14 -7.67 -5.59
CA LYS A 59 -38.47 -7.06 -5.64
C LYS A 59 -38.33 -5.63 -5.15
N LYS A 60 -38.80 -4.67 -5.94
CA LYS A 60 -38.98 -3.26 -5.58
C LYS A 60 -40.04 -3.13 -4.47
N GLU A 61 -39.82 -3.76 -3.33
CA GLU A 61 -40.64 -3.65 -2.11
C GLU A 61 -39.98 -2.59 -1.22
N ALA A 62 -39.91 -1.36 -1.73
CA ALA A 62 -39.61 -0.12 -0.98
C ALA A 62 -39.72 1.08 -1.93
N ALA A 63 -40.90 1.27 -2.52
CA ALA A 63 -41.32 2.53 -3.13
C ALA A 63 -42.65 2.93 -2.47
N SER A 64 -42.53 3.57 -1.31
CA SER A 64 -43.56 4.35 -0.64
C SER A 64 -42.82 5.47 0.05
N GLY A 65 -42.67 6.61 -0.64
CA GLY A 65 -41.93 7.75 -0.11
C GLY A 65 -41.68 8.80 -1.18
N SER A 66 -42.76 9.53 -1.49
CA SER A 66 -42.81 10.92 -1.97
C SER A 66 -41.99 11.29 -3.21
N GLU A 67 -42.74 11.45 -4.30
CA GLU A 67 -42.49 12.39 -5.38
C GLU A 67 -42.35 13.81 -4.81
N GLU A 68 -41.17 14.40 -4.95
CA GLU A 68 -41.02 15.85 -5.11
C GLU A 68 -40.05 16.05 -6.28
N GLU A 69 -40.60 16.56 -7.37
CA GLU A 69 -39.88 17.11 -8.50
C GLU A 69 -39.23 18.42 -8.03
N GLU A 70 -37.90 18.48 -8.05
CA GLU A 70 -37.17 19.74 -7.96
C GLU A 70 -36.39 19.90 -9.27
N GLU A 71 -36.97 20.70 -10.17
CA GLU A 71 -36.24 21.43 -11.20
C GLU A 71 -35.20 22.33 -10.52
N VAL A 72 -33.92 22.16 -10.85
CA VAL A 72 -32.91 23.21 -10.64
C VAL A 72 -32.00 23.27 -11.86
N ASP A 73 -32.50 24.06 -12.81
CA ASP A 73 -31.85 25.13 -13.58
C ASP A 73 -30.36 25.02 -13.95
N GLU A 74 -30.12 25.01 -15.26
CA GLU A 74 -28.85 25.29 -15.92
C GLU A 74 -28.51 26.77 -15.75
N ASN A 75 -27.42 27.09 -15.04
CA ASN A 75 -26.72 28.35 -15.26
C ASN A 75 -25.22 28.12 -15.40
N ASP A 76 -24.84 28.23 -16.66
CA ASP A 76 -23.52 28.47 -17.21
C ASP A 76 -23.12 29.91 -16.87
N GLU A 77 -22.05 30.14 -16.12
CA GLU A 77 -21.32 31.40 -16.19
C GLU A 77 -19.81 31.19 -16.10
N GLU A 78 -19.18 31.85 -17.06
CA GLU A 78 -17.80 31.88 -17.47
C GLU A 78 -16.99 32.90 -16.64
N ALA A 79 -15.68 32.90 -16.88
CA ALA A 79 -14.73 33.98 -16.64
C ALA A 79 -14.06 34.12 -15.26
N GLY A 80 -12.73 34.03 -15.31
CA GLY A 80 -11.82 34.34 -14.21
C GLY A 80 -10.36 34.11 -14.61
N GLU A 81 -9.90 34.82 -15.65
CA GLU A 81 -8.50 34.98 -16.02
C GLU A 81 -7.72 35.82 -14.98
N GLY A 82 -6.39 35.65 -14.91
CA GLY A 82 -5.45 36.45 -14.11
C GLY A 82 -4.49 35.56 -13.31
N GLU A 83 -3.41 35.01 -13.89
CA GLU A 83 -2.13 35.66 -14.23
C GLU A 83 -1.18 35.83 -13.01
N GLU A 84 0.08 35.40 -13.21
CA GLU A 84 1.29 35.77 -12.45
C GLU A 84 1.46 35.20 -11.00
N VAL A 85 2.60 34.70 -10.49
CA VAL A 85 4.03 34.86 -10.81
C VAL A 85 4.83 33.64 -10.32
N GLU A 86 5.80 33.25 -11.14
CA GLU A 86 7.13 32.68 -10.89
C GLU A 86 7.70 32.65 -9.43
N ARG A 87 8.64 31.69 -9.21
CA ARG A 87 9.49 31.39 -8.02
C ARG A 87 8.86 30.36 -7.07
N VAL A 88 9.29 29.09 -7.05
CA VAL A 88 10.56 28.63 -6.49
C VAL A 88 11.10 27.43 -7.28
N LEU A 89 11.89 27.71 -8.32
CA LEU A 89 12.84 26.78 -8.91
C LEU A 89 14.19 26.92 -8.20
N SER A 90 14.36 26.33 -7.00
CA SER A 90 15.67 26.30 -6.33
C SER A 90 15.81 25.21 -5.28
N ALA A 91 15.39 23.98 -5.58
CA ALA A 91 15.88 22.79 -4.87
C ALA A 91 16.87 22.05 -5.77
N VAL A 92 18.09 22.61 -5.80
CA VAL A 92 19.30 21.99 -6.34
C VAL A 92 19.37 20.56 -5.77
N ARG A 93 19.18 19.60 -6.67
CA ARG A 93 19.40 18.19 -6.44
C ARG A 93 20.87 18.03 -6.03
N ARG A 94 21.14 17.84 -4.74
CA ARG A 94 22.35 17.14 -4.30
C ARG A 94 22.20 15.70 -4.79
N ALA A 95 22.51 15.49 -6.06
CA ALA A 95 22.69 14.16 -6.61
C ALA A 95 23.93 13.59 -5.93
N ASP A 96 23.74 12.55 -5.12
CA ASP A 96 24.86 11.70 -4.72
C ASP A 96 25.61 11.30 -6.00
N PRO A 97 26.94 11.47 -6.05
CA PRO A 97 27.70 11.11 -7.24
C PRO A 97 27.44 9.64 -7.57
N LEU A 98 27.01 9.39 -8.81
CA LEU A 98 26.86 8.04 -9.34
C LEU A 98 28.16 7.26 -9.10
N PRO A 99 28.10 6.00 -8.64
CA PRO A 99 29.30 5.20 -8.44
C PRO A 99 30.11 5.14 -9.74
N ASP A 100 31.39 5.46 -9.65
CA ASP A 100 32.31 5.55 -10.78
C ASP A 100 32.32 4.25 -11.60
N GLN A 101 31.91 4.36 -12.88
CA GLN A 101 31.83 3.22 -13.80
C GLN A 101 33.21 2.65 -14.21
N LYS A 102 34.32 3.19 -13.68
CA LYS A 102 35.68 2.82 -14.10
C LYS A 102 36.31 1.69 -13.26
N THR A 103 35.74 1.28 -12.13
CA THR A 103 36.27 0.16 -11.31
C THR A 103 35.53 -1.17 -11.49
N ALA A 104 34.37 -1.18 -12.16
CA ALA A 104 33.57 -2.40 -12.35
C ALA A 104 34.14 -3.37 -13.43
N GLY A 105 35.15 -2.96 -14.20
CA GLY A 105 35.67 -3.74 -15.33
C GLY A 105 36.68 -4.84 -14.98
N LYS A 106 37.21 -4.90 -13.74
CA LYS A 106 38.35 -5.78 -13.42
C LYS A 106 38.11 -6.88 -12.37
N LEU A 107 36.96 -6.92 -11.70
CA LEU A 107 36.64 -7.98 -10.71
C LEU A 107 35.58 -9.01 -11.18
N ALA A 108 34.92 -8.78 -12.33
CA ALA A 108 33.83 -9.63 -12.81
C ALA A 108 34.24 -10.70 -13.85
N LYS A 109 35.54 -10.89 -14.12
CA LYS A 109 36.02 -11.80 -15.18
C LYS A 109 36.25 -13.25 -14.74
N GLN A 110 35.93 -13.61 -13.50
CA GLN A 110 36.22 -14.94 -12.95
C GLN A 110 34.99 -15.70 -12.43
N GLU A 111 33.77 -15.27 -12.74
CA GLU A 111 32.61 -16.14 -12.58
C GLU A 111 32.55 -17.09 -13.77
N GLN A 112 33.08 -18.28 -13.53
CA GLN A 112 33.14 -19.42 -14.42
C GLN A 112 31.84 -19.54 -15.23
N ARG A 113 31.99 -19.70 -16.54
CA ARG A 113 30.90 -19.98 -17.49
C ARG A 113 30.17 -21.24 -17.02
N LYS A 114 29.15 -21.07 -16.18
CA LYS A 114 28.34 -22.17 -15.67
C LYS A 114 27.66 -22.81 -16.88
N LYS A 115 27.85 -24.13 -17.01
CA LYS A 115 27.23 -24.92 -18.07
C LYS A 115 25.74 -24.61 -18.10
N PRO A 116 25.12 -24.46 -19.30
CA PRO A 116 23.70 -24.16 -19.38
C PRO A 116 22.92 -25.30 -18.71
N VAL A 117 22.40 -25.04 -17.51
CA VAL A 117 21.55 -25.97 -16.75
C VAL A 117 20.38 -26.43 -17.61
N ASN A 118 20.07 -27.72 -17.51
CA ASN A 118 19.00 -28.36 -18.25
C ASN A 118 17.66 -27.67 -17.96
N LEU A 119 16.74 -27.66 -18.91
CA LEU A 119 15.43 -27.03 -18.77
C LEU A 119 14.67 -27.53 -17.53
N GLN A 120 14.77 -28.83 -17.24
CA GLN A 120 14.18 -29.45 -16.05
C GLN A 120 14.83 -28.97 -14.75
N GLU A 121 16.16 -28.82 -14.73
CA GLU A 121 16.90 -28.32 -13.57
C GLU A 121 16.58 -26.85 -13.30
N ARG A 122 16.42 -26.03 -14.36
CA ARG A 122 15.98 -24.64 -14.23
C ARG A 122 14.58 -24.53 -13.62
N ALA A 123 13.66 -25.41 -14.03
CA ALA A 123 12.32 -25.44 -13.46
C ALA A 123 12.32 -25.80 -11.97
N ARG A 124 13.16 -26.74 -11.54
CA ARG A 124 13.34 -27.10 -10.12
C ARG A 124 13.93 -25.94 -9.32
N LEU A 125 15.02 -25.34 -9.80
CA LEU A 125 15.66 -24.18 -9.15
C LEU A 125 14.73 -22.96 -9.06
N ALA A 126 13.86 -22.76 -10.07
CA ALA A 126 12.87 -21.70 -10.02
C ALA A 126 11.79 -21.95 -8.95
N ARG A 127 11.35 -23.20 -8.77
CA ARG A 127 10.40 -23.58 -7.70
C ARG A 127 11.03 -23.42 -6.32
N GLU A 128 12.25 -23.90 -6.13
CA GLU A 128 13.00 -23.78 -4.88
C GLU A 128 13.17 -22.31 -4.46
N ARG A 129 13.59 -21.43 -5.38
CA ARG A 129 13.68 -19.99 -5.11
C ARG A 129 12.32 -19.36 -4.76
N GLN A 130 11.23 -19.82 -5.36
CA GLN A 130 9.89 -19.33 -5.02
C GLN A 130 9.47 -19.80 -3.62
N GLU A 131 9.76 -21.05 -3.28
CA GLU A 131 9.49 -21.61 -1.95
C GLU A 131 10.31 -20.93 -0.87
N GLU A 132 11.60 -20.68 -1.11
CA GLU A 132 12.46 -19.91 -0.21
C GLU A 132 11.94 -18.50 0.00
N ARG A 133 11.54 -17.80 -1.08
CA ARG A 133 10.95 -16.47 -0.97
C ARG A 133 9.68 -16.49 -0.14
N ARG A 134 8.77 -17.44 -0.39
CA ARG A 134 7.54 -17.62 0.41
C ARG A 134 7.88 -17.92 1.86
N ARG A 135 8.87 -18.77 2.14
CA ARG A 135 9.30 -19.11 3.50
C ARG A 135 9.86 -17.90 4.23
N GLN A 136 10.75 -17.13 3.59
CA GLN A 136 11.31 -15.89 4.14
C GLN A 136 10.22 -14.84 4.40
N GLU A 137 9.24 -14.72 3.50
CA GLU A 137 8.10 -13.82 3.70
C GLU A 137 7.24 -14.25 4.90
N LEU A 138 6.94 -15.54 5.01
CA LEU A 138 6.20 -16.09 6.16
C LEU A 138 6.97 -15.89 7.47
N GLU A 139 8.28 -16.10 7.47
CA GLU A 139 9.16 -15.88 8.62
C GLU A 139 9.16 -14.41 9.04
N LYS A 140 9.37 -13.48 8.10
CA LYS A 140 9.29 -12.04 8.37
C LYS A 140 7.93 -11.62 8.94
N VAL A 141 6.83 -12.23 8.47
CA VAL A 141 5.50 -11.97 9.02
C VAL A 141 5.35 -12.50 10.44
N ARG A 142 5.87 -13.70 10.73
CA ARG A 142 5.88 -14.29 12.08
C ARG A 142 6.69 -13.45 13.05
N GLU A 143 7.90 -13.06 12.67
CA GLU A 143 8.77 -12.20 13.48
C GLU A 143 8.10 -10.86 13.78
N LYS A 144 7.52 -10.20 12.77
CA LYS A 144 6.79 -8.94 12.97
C LYS A 144 5.62 -9.09 13.93
N ARG A 145 4.84 -10.18 13.83
CA ARG A 145 3.74 -10.45 14.76
C ARG A 145 4.26 -10.66 16.18
N ALA A 146 5.33 -11.42 16.36
CA ALA A 146 5.95 -11.66 17.66
C ALA A 146 6.47 -10.36 18.28
N LEU A 147 7.13 -9.49 17.51
CA LEU A 147 7.61 -8.18 17.99
C LEU A 147 6.45 -7.27 18.42
N ILE A 148 5.36 -7.24 17.64
CA ILE A 148 4.16 -6.47 17.99
C ILE A 148 3.58 -6.99 19.30
N GLU A 149 3.44 -8.31 19.44
CA GLU A 149 2.90 -8.93 20.65
C GLU A 149 3.77 -8.66 21.88
N GLN A 150 5.09 -8.82 21.77
CA GLN A 150 6.03 -8.50 22.85
C GLN A 150 5.93 -7.03 23.24
N SER A 151 5.96 -6.11 22.27
CA SER A 151 5.86 -4.67 22.55
C SER A 151 4.53 -4.31 23.22
N ARG A 152 3.43 -5.00 22.88
CA ARG A 152 2.12 -4.82 23.53
C ARG A 152 2.15 -5.30 24.97
N ARG A 153 2.69 -6.50 25.23
CA ARG A 153 2.85 -7.05 26.58
C ARG A 153 3.69 -6.12 27.45
N ASP A 154 4.76 -5.56 26.91
CA ASP A 154 5.61 -4.62 27.64
C ASP A 154 4.90 -3.31 27.96
N ARG A 155 4.11 -2.77 27.01
CA ARG A 155 3.27 -1.60 27.26
C ARG A 155 2.22 -1.85 28.33
N GLU A 156 1.59 -3.02 28.34
CA GLU A 156 0.59 -3.40 29.35
C GLU A 156 1.22 -3.50 30.74
N LYS A 157 2.40 -4.11 30.86
CA LYS A 157 3.18 -4.15 32.12
C LYS A 157 3.60 -2.76 32.60
N LYS A 158 4.07 -1.89 31.69
CA LYS A 158 4.43 -0.51 32.02
C LYS A 158 3.22 0.32 32.42
N LYS A 159 2.09 0.13 31.73
CA LYS A 159 0.84 0.79 32.05
C LYS A 159 0.36 0.39 33.44
N SER A 160 0.39 -0.90 33.77
CA SER A 160 -0.04 -1.36 35.09
C SER A 160 0.86 -0.80 36.19
N SER A 161 2.18 -0.84 36.04
CA SER A 161 3.11 -0.27 37.04
C SER A 161 2.95 1.25 37.23
N LEU A 162 2.79 2.01 36.15
CA LEU A 162 2.62 3.47 36.20
C LEU A 162 1.24 3.93 36.71
N SER A 163 0.24 3.06 36.62
CA SER A 163 -1.13 3.32 37.06
C SER A 163 -1.35 3.12 38.57
N GLN A 164 -0.40 2.48 39.26
CA GLN A 164 -0.51 2.23 40.70
C GLN A 164 -0.57 3.53 41.50
N ARG A 165 -1.43 3.54 42.52
CA ARG A 165 -1.62 4.65 43.46
C ARG A 165 -1.43 4.16 44.89
N THR A 166 -0.91 5.04 45.75
CA THR A 166 -0.77 4.79 47.19
C THR A 166 -2.14 4.86 47.88
N LYS A 167 -2.22 4.46 49.14
CA LYS A 167 -3.46 4.53 49.96
C LYS A 167 -4.07 5.94 50.01
N ARG A 168 -3.24 6.99 49.88
CA ARG A 168 -3.68 8.40 49.86
C ARG A 168 -4.01 8.93 48.46
N GLY A 169 -3.98 8.07 47.43
CA GLY A 169 -4.30 8.43 46.04
C GLY A 169 -3.16 9.02 45.23
N GLN A 170 -1.99 9.25 45.84
CA GLN A 170 -0.81 9.73 45.10
C GLN A 170 -0.27 8.64 44.17
N PRO A 171 0.24 8.98 42.98
CA PRO A 171 0.87 8.00 42.11
C PRO A 171 2.10 7.38 42.78
N VAL A 172 2.30 6.07 42.64
CA VAL A 172 3.52 5.42 43.12
C VAL A 172 4.70 5.93 42.28
N MET A 173 5.65 6.60 42.93
CA MET A 173 6.72 7.33 42.22
C MET A 173 7.88 6.44 41.77
N GLY A 174 8.12 5.28 42.39
CA GLY A 174 9.26 4.41 42.07
C GLY A 174 9.40 4.06 40.58
N PRO A 175 8.35 3.53 39.92
CA PRO A 175 8.39 3.25 38.48
C PRO A 175 8.67 4.48 37.61
N ARG A 176 8.11 5.64 37.99
CA ARG A 176 8.29 6.90 37.25
C ARG A 176 9.70 7.47 37.42
N ILE A 177 10.29 7.31 38.61
CA ILE A 177 11.67 7.71 38.89
C ILE A 177 12.63 6.86 38.05
N ASN A 178 12.44 5.55 37.97
CA ASN A 178 13.29 4.68 37.14
C ASN A 178 13.22 5.06 35.66
N ASP A 179 12.03 5.34 35.12
CA ASP A 179 11.86 5.84 33.74
C ASP A 179 12.60 7.17 33.52
N LEU A 180 12.67 8.03 34.53
CA LEU A 180 13.41 9.30 34.47
C LEU A 180 14.92 9.07 34.49
N LEU A 181 15.41 8.21 35.39
CA LEU A 181 16.83 7.86 35.49
C LEU A 181 17.34 7.20 34.20
N ASP A 182 16.56 6.31 33.60
CA ASP A 182 16.91 5.67 32.33
C ASP A 182 16.98 6.66 31.17
N LYS A 183 16.14 7.71 31.17
CA LYS A 183 16.23 8.79 30.18
C LYS A 183 17.50 9.60 30.35
N ILE A 184 17.82 9.97 31.59
CA ILE A 184 19.04 10.73 31.93
C ILE A 184 20.29 9.93 31.49
N ARG A 185 20.33 8.62 31.77
CA ARG A 185 21.42 7.73 31.35
C ARG A 185 21.58 7.61 29.84
N LYS A 186 20.50 7.71 29.07
CA LYS A 186 20.53 7.64 27.59
C LYS A 186 20.88 8.96 26.93
N SER A 187 20.68 10.07 27.62
CA SER A 187 20.99 11.42 27.13
C SER A 187 22.39 11.91 27.49
N SER A 188 23.05 11.24 28.44
CA SER A 188 24.46 11.47 28.80
C SER A 188 25.40 10.67 27.91
#